data_AF-A0A9N9YRL1-F1
#
_entry.id   AF-A0A9N9YRL1-F1
#
_cell.length_a   1.000
_cell.length_b   1.000
_cell.length_c   1.000
_cell.angle_alpha   90.00
_cell.angle_beta   90.00
_cell.angle_gamma   90.00
#
_symmetry.space_group_name_H-M   'P 1'
#
loop_
_entity.id
_entity.type
_entity.pdbx_description
1 polymer ?
#
loop_
_entity_poly.entity_id
_entity_poly.type
_entity_poly.pdbx_seq_one_letter_code
_entity_poly.pdbx_strand_id
1 'polypeptide(L)'
;MVRTLIKDLWDHPLPVVEDYLLRNMTASMSELSFDMMQLCCEIFLPPVYALIQRVVARNRGTVIAWGRWIQKTLHVPRSICVFLEEEPGMYGDTIDHYFPIICILFFIDLLSSLAIPLGVDFRNPIIIGLVIINPCCVGFAVWLGLLRAKWRLMEQLDLERAATRYFEHQRVARMGASSQGRVLPSKTKEGHVLLV
;
A
#
# COMPACT_ATOMS: atom_id res chain seq x y z
N MET A 1 17.23 -10.56 48.16
CA MET A 1 17.04 -9.50 47.14
C MET A 1 16.34 -8.27 47.73
N VAL A 2 15.16 -8.40 48.33
CA VAL A 2 14.45 -7.26 48.98
C VAL A 2 15.23 -6.66 50.16
N ARG A 3 15.89 -7.49 51.00
CA ARG A 3 16.68 -6.99 52.15
C ARG A 3 17.95 -6.22 51.79
N THR A 4 18.58 -6.53 50.65
CA THR A 4 19.75 -5.78 50.15
C THR A 4 19.33 -4.44 49.55
N LEU A 5 18.20 -4.42 48.83
CA LEU A 5 17.63 -3.19 48.25
C LEU A 5 17.25 -2.15 49.32
N ILE A 6 16.65 -2.60 50.43
CA ILE A 6 16.23 -1.73 51.54
C ILE A 6 17.44 -1.10 52.26
N LYS A 7 18.56 -1.83 52.32
CA LYS A 7 19.78 -1.35 52.99
C LYS A 7 20.49 -0.27 52.15
N ASP A 8 20.58 -0.48 50.84
CA ASP A 8 21.14 0.52 49.91
C ASP A 8 20.27 1.79 49.83
N LEU A 9 18.94 1.66 49.94
CA LEU A 9 18.01 2.81 49.98
C LEU A 9 18.13 3.66 51.26
N TRP A 10 18.64 3.10 52.35
CA TRP A 10 18.73 3.78 53.64
C TRP A 10 20.01 4.63 53.80
N ASP A 11 21.06 4.30 53.05
CA ASP A 11 22.38 4.95 53.16
C ASP A 11 22.57 6.13 52.17
N HIS A 12 21.58 6.43 51.33
CA HIS A 12 21.62 7.54 50.37
C HIS A 12 20.77 8.75 50.82
N PRO A 13 21.21 10.00 50.55
CA PRO A 13 20.45 11.20 50.92
C PRO A 13 19.08 11.20 50.21
N LEU A 14 18.01 11.49 50.97
CA LEU A 14 16.60 11.53 50.54
C LEU A 14 16.33 11.99 49.08
N PRO A 15 16.93 13.08 48.56
CA PRO A 15 16.68 13.50 47.18
C PRO A 15 17.09 12.47 46.10
N VAL A 16 18.11 11.64 46.36
CA VAL A 16 18.58 10.61 45.42
C VAL A 16 17.61 9.42 45.37
N VAL A 17 16.99 9.12 46.51
CA VAL A 17 15.99 8.06 46.63
C VAL A 17 14.68 8.45 45.95
N GLU A 18 14.25 9.71 46.08
CA GLU A 18 13.08 10.23 45.38
C GLU A 18 13.27 10.19 43.85
N ASP A 19 14.41 10.66 43.34
CA ASP A 19 14.70 10.62 41.90
C ASP A 19 14.76 9.19 41.34
N TYR A 20 15.30 8.25 42.10
CA TYR A 20 15.36 6.83 41.70
C TYR A 20 13.98 6.18 41.68
N LEU A 21 13.14 6.44 42.69
CA LEU A 21 11.77 5.96 42.74
C LEU A 21 10.91 6.59 41.66
N LEU A 22 11.05 7.89 41.40
CA LEU A 22 10.31 8.58 40.34
C LEU A 22 10.66 8.01 38.96
N ARG A 23 11.96 7.81 38.67
CA ARG A 23 12.42 7.20 37.40
C ARG A 23 11.90 5.79 37.22
N ASN A 24 12.00 4.95 38.24
CA ASN A 24 11.51 3.58 38.17
C ASN A 24 9.98 3.52 38.04
N MET A 25 9.23 4.36 38.77
CA MET A 25 7.78 4.44 38.63
C MET A 25 7.37 4.94 37.24
N THR A 26 8.06 5.94 36.68
CA THR A 26 7.80 6.40 35.30
C THR A 26 8.12 5.33 34.26
N ALA A 27 9.20 4.56 34.44
CA ALA A 27 9.56 3.47 33.56
C ALA A 27 8.51 2.35 33.61
N SER A 28 8.11 1.91 34.81
CA SER A 28 7.06 0.89 34.99
C SER A 28 5.70 1.34 34.49
N MET A 29 5.32 2.60 34.68
CA MET A 29 4.07 3.15 34.11
C MET A 29 4.14 3.21 32.58
N SER A 30 5.30 3.52 32.00
CA SER A 30 5.48 3.55 30.54
C SER A 30 5.35 2.15 29.92
N GLU A 31 5.95 1.13 30.53
CA GLU A 31 5.84 -0.27 30.07
C GLU A 31 4.39 -0.79 30.20
N LEU A 32 3.74 -0.55 31.35
CA LEU A 32 2.35 -0.96 31.56
C LEU A 32 1.39 -0.25 30.59
N SER A 33 1.65 1.02 30.29
CA SER A 33 0.87 1.78 29.31
C SER A 33 1.06 1.25 27.89
N PHE A 34 2.27 0.79 27.55
CA PHE A 34 2.59 0.23 26.24
C PHE A 34 1.91 -1.14 26.05
N ASP A 35 1.99 -2.02 27.04
CA ASP A 35 1.35 -3.35 27.01
C ASP A 35 -0.19 -3.24 26.95
N MET A 36 -0.77 -2.32 27.72
CA MET A 36 -2.21 -2.02 27.65
C MET A 36 -2.60 -1.46 26.28
N MET A 37 -1.80 -0.56 25.70
CA MET A 37 -2.08 -0.01 24.38
C MET A 37 -1.98 -1.09 23.30
N GLN A 38 -0.99 -1.97 23.38
CA GLN A 38 -0.83 -3.10 22.46
C GLN A 38 -2.01 -4.08 22.58
N LEU A 39 -2.42 -4.46 23.79
CA LEU A 39 -3.57 -5.32 24.02
C LEU A 39 -4.87 -4.70 23.51
N CYS A 40 -5.07 -3.40 23.73
CA CYS A 40 -6.19 -2.67 23.15
C CYS A 40 -6.13 -2.69 21.62
N CYS A 41 -4.96 -2.49 21.01
CA CYS A 41 -4.80 -2.62 19.57
C CYS A 41 -5.17 -4.02 19.08
N GLU A 42 -4.66 -5.08 19.70
CA GLU A 42 -4.93 -6.47 19.28
C GLU A 42 -6.40 -6.87 19.42
N ILE A 43 -7.11 -6.36 20.43
CA ILE A 43 -8.53 -6.69 20.66
C ILE A 43 -9.46 -5.83 19.80
N PHE A 44 -9.18 -4.53 19.68
CA PHE A 44 -10.09 -3.58 19.03
C PHE A 44 -9.80 -3.37 17.54
N LEU A 45 -8.53 -3.47 17.07
CA LEU A 45 -8.26 -3.28 15.64
C LEU A 45 -8.95 -4.33 14.76
N PRO A 46 -8.90 -5.64 15.05
CA PRO A 46 -9.47 -6.64 14.15
C PRO A 46 -10.97 -6.46 13.84
N PRO A 47 -11.86 -6.24 14.83
CA PRO A 47 -13.28 -6.01 14.56
C PRO A 47 -13.53 -4.67 13.86
N VAL A 48 -12.79 -3.61 14.21
CA VAL A 48 -12.86 -2.31 13.52
C VAL A 48 -12.41 -2.47 12.06
N TYR A 49 -11.31 -3.18 11.83
CA TYR A 49 -10.78 -3.49 10.50
C TYR A 49 -11.78 -4.30 9.67
N ALA A 50 -12.40 -5.33 10.25
CA ALA A 50 -13.42 -6.13 9.59
C ALA A 50 -14.69 -5.31 9.26
N LEU A 51 -15.11 -4.41 10.16
CA LEU A 51 -16.24 -3.50 9.92
C LEU A 51 -15.90 -2.52 8.80
N ILE A 52 -14.71 -1.91 8.84
CA ILE A 52 -14.21 -1.03 7.80
C ILE A 52 -14.23 -1.78 6.47
N GLN A 53 -13.62 -2.97 6.38
CA GLN A 53 -13.60 -3.80 5.16
C GLN A 53 -15.00 -4.01 4.55
N ARG A 54 -16.01 -4.31 5.37
CA ARG A 54 -17.40 -4.44 4.91
C ARG A 54 -17.98 -3.12 4.38
N VAL A 55 -17.71 -2.02 5.06
CA VAL A 55 -18.14 -0.67 4.62
C VAL A 55 -17.43 -0.27 3.32
N VAL A 56 -16.15 -0.61 3.17
CA VAL A 56 -15.39 -0.39 1.92
C VAL A 56 -16.02 -1.15 0.78
N ALA A 57 -16.22 -2.46 0.96
CA ALA A 57 -16.75 -3.33 -0.08
C ALA A 57 -18.09 -2.81 -0.59
N ARG A 58 -18.91 -2.25 0.32
CA ARG A 58 -20.20 -1.65 -0.02
C ARG A 58 -20.09 -0.29 -0.72
N ASN A 59 -19.11 0.55 -0.37
CA ASN A 59 -18.98 1.93 -0.86
C ASN A 59 -17.86 2.13 -1.89
N ARG A 60 -17.23 1.06 -2.37
CA ARG A 60 -16.08 1.08 -3.27
C ARG A 60 -16.31 1.94 -4.52
N GLY A 61 -17.50 1.88 -5.11
CA GLY A 61 -17.86 2.71 -6.27
C GLY A 61 -17.76 4.22 -5.98
N THR A 62 -18.22 4.65 -4.81
CA THR A 62 -18.14 6.05 -4.37
C THR A 62 -16.69 6.50 -4.22
N VAL A 63 -15.84 5.67 -3.62
CA VAL A 63 -14.43 5.99 -3.39
C VAL A 63 -13.70 6.18 -4.71
N ILE A 64 -13.95 5.29 -5.67
CA ILE A 64 -13.39 5.39 -7.02
C ILE A 64 -13.90 6.65 -7.72
N ALA A 65 -15.19 6.96 -7.62
CA ALA A 65 -15.78 8.16 -8.21
C ALA A 65 -15.14 9.45 -7.65
N TRP A 66 -14.95 9.51 -6.32
CA TRP A 66 -14.26 10.61 -5.67
C TRP A 66 -12.79 10.71 -6.09
N GLY A 67 -12.06 9.59 -6.13
CA GLY A 67 -10.68 9.54 -6.60
C GLY A 67 -10.56 10.10 -8.02
N ARG A 68 -11.43 9.66 -8.94
CA ARG A 68 -11.50 10.18 -10.32
C ARG A 68 -11.80 11.66 -10.36
N TRP A 69 -12.76 12.12 -9.56
CA TRP A 69 -13.10 13.54 -9.47
C TRP A 69 -11.90 14.37 -9.02
N ILE A 70 -11.19 13.96 -7.96
CA ILE A 70 -9.98 14.62 -7.47
C ILE A 70 -8.91 14.69 -8.56
N GLN A 71 -8.65 13.56 -9.24
CA GLN A 71 -7.63 13.51 -10.29
C GLN A 71 -7.95 14.38 -11.49
N LYS A 72 -9.23 14.44 -11.87
CA LYS A 72 -9.71 15.31 -12.95
C LYS A 72 -9.56 16.78 -12.55
N THR A 73 -9.96 17.14 -11.33
CA THR A 73 -9.84 18.50 -10.79
C THR A 73 -8.38 18.96 -10.73
N LEU A 74 -7.48 18.08 -10.31
CA LEU A 74 -6.03 18.34 -10.21
C LEU A 74 -5.28 18.20 -11.56
N HIS A 75 -5.98 17.90 -12.66
CA HIS A 75 -5.37 17.68 -13.99
C HIS A 75 -4.19 16.70 -13.96
N VAL A 76 -4.33 15.64 -13.18
CA VAL A 76 -3.25 14.66 -12.96
C VAL A 76 -2.92 13.96 -14.29
N PRO A 77 -1.65 13.97 -14.75
CA PRO A 77 -1.27 13.31 -16.00
C PRO A 77 -1.60 11.81 -15.98
N ARG A 78 -2.02 11.27 -17.13
CA ARG A 78 -2.47 9.87 -17.26
C ARG A 78 -1.46 8.84 -16.74
N SER A 79 -0.16 9.11 -16.86
CA SER A 79 0.91 8.24 -16.37
C SER A 79 0.80 7.96 -14.87
N ILE A 80 0.51 8.99 -14.08
CA ILE A 80 0.32 8.92 -12.62
C ILE A 80 -1.15 8.86 -12.21
N CYS A 81 -2.06 8.64 -13.18
CA CYS A 81 -3.48 8.51 -12.90
C CYS A 81 -3.78 7.12 -12.33
N VAL A 82 -4.16 7.07 -11.06
CA VAL A 82 -4.36 5.87 -10.26
C VAL A 82 -5.75 5.24 -10.49
N PHE A 83 -6.80 6.04 -10.67
CA PHE A 83 -8.17 5.56 -10.91
C PHE A 83 -8.59 5.79 -12.37
N LEU A 84 -8.33 4.83 -13.25
CA LEU A 84 -8.77 4.85 -14.66
C LEU A 84 -10.08 4.08 -14.86
N GLU A 85 -10.84 4.43 -15.91
CA GLU A 85 -12.02 3.65 -16.38
C GLU A 85 -11.62 2.46 -17.25
N GLU A 86 -10.50 2.58 -17.96
CA GLU A 86 -9.98 1.57 -18.89
C GLU A 86 -8.69 0.95 -18.33
N GLU A 87 -8.44 -0.31 -18.67
CA GLU A 87 -7.29 -1.07 -18.19
C GLU A 87 -5.93 -0.43 -18.57
N PRO A 88 -4.91 -0.54 -17.69
CA PRO A 88 -4.96 -1.11 -16.36
C PRO A 88 -5.40 -0.06 -15.31
N GLY A 89 -6.69 -0.08 -14.97
CA GLY A 89 -7.19 0.50 -13.74
C GLY A 89 -6.74 -0.36 -12.55
N MET A 90 -6.64 0.24 -11.37
CA MET A 90 -6.16 -0.48 -10.20
C MET A 90 -7.12 -1.61 -9.79
N TYR A 91 -6.59 -2.83 -9.72
CA TYR A 91 -7.32 -4.02 -9.25
C TYR A 91 -7.78 -3.87 -7.80
N GLY A 92 -8.94 -4.47 -7.50
CA GLY A 92 -9.63 -4.33 -6.22
C GLY A 92 -8.78 -4.63 -4.99
N ASP A 93 -7.94 -5.64 -5.08
CA ASP A 93 -7.11 -6.11 -3.97
C ASP A 93 -6.16 -5.03 -3.43
N THR A 94 -5.70 -4.13 -4.30
CA THR A 94 -4.83 -3.02 -3.88
C THR A 94 -5.62 -1.95 -3.14
N ILE A 95 -6.83 -1.63 -3.61
CA ILE A 95 -7.73 -0.69 -2.92
C ILE A 95 -8.10 -1.25 -1.55
N ASP A 96 -8.41 -2.55 -1.48
CA ASP A 96 -8.81 -3.22 -0.24
C ASP A 96 -7.67 -3.24 0.80
N HIS A 97 -6.41 -3.19 0.36
CA HIS A 97 -5.25 -3.07 1.24
C HIS A 97 -5.04 -1.65 1.80
N TYR A 98 -5.19 -0.61 0.97
CA TYR A 98 -4.92 0.77 1.40
C TYR A 98 -6.13 1.48 2.01
N PHE A 99 -7.35 1.04 1.71
CA PHE A 99 -8.55 1.70 2.24
C PHE A 99 -8.68 1.66 3.77
N PRO A 100 -8.37 0.56 4.48
CA PRO A 100 -8.39 0.55 5.93
C PRO A 100 -7.46 1.60 6.54
N ILE A 101 -6.30 1.86 5.92
CA ILE A 101 -5.35 2.89 6.34
C ILE A 101 -6.00 4.28 6.22
N ILE A 102 -6.69 4.56 5.11
CA ILE A 102 -7.43 5.83 4.92
C ILE A 102 -8.55 5.97 5.97
N CYS A 103 -9.28 4.90 6.29
CA CYS A 103 -10.34 4.95 7.29
C CYS A 103 -9.80 5.19 8.71
N ILE A 104 -8.70 4.53 9.09
CA ILE A 104 -8.05 4.75 10.39
C ILE A 104 -7.57 6.19 10.48
N LEU A 105 -6.98 6.72 9.41
CA LEU A 105 -6.58 8.13 9.33
C LEU A 105 -7.76 9.07 9.57
N PHE A 106 -8.86 8.85 8.86
CA PHE A 106 -10.07 9.66 9.02
C PHE A 106 -10.66 9.56 10.42
N PHE A 107 -10.56 8.39 11.05
CA PHE A 107 -11.01 8.19 12.43
C PHE A 107 -10.12 8.94 13.44
N ILE A 108 -8.80 8.90 13.27
CA ILE A 108 -7.86 9.68 14.09
C ILE A 108 -8.09 11.18 13.91
N ASP A 109 -8.32 11.61 12.68
CA ASP A 109 -8.58 13.01 12.34
C ASP A 109 -9.91 13.50 12.95
N LEU A 110 -10.94 12.64 12.91
CA LEU A 110 -12.22 12.88 13.58
C LEU A 110 -12.07 12.98 15.10
N LEU A 111 -11.35 12.06 15.73
CA LEU A 111 -11.08 12.10 17.18
C LEU A 111 -10.30 13.36 17.57
N SER A 112 -9.31 13.74 16.76
CA SER A 112 -8.52 14.95 16.98
C SER A 112 -9.37 16.21 16.82
N SER A 113 -10.30 16.22 15.86
CA SER A 113 -11.25 17.32 15.66
C SER A 113 -12.26 17.44 16.80
N LEU A 114 -12.66 16.33 17.44
CA LEU A 114 -13.52 16.32 18.63
C LEU A 114 -12.83 16.90 19.87
N ALA A 115 -11.50 17.04 19.88
CA ALA A 115 -10.78 17.71 20.97
C ALA A 115 -10.93 19.25 20.92
N ILE A 116 -11.22 19.83 19.75
CA ILE A 116 -11.42 21.28 19.56
C ILE A 116 -12.58 21.83 20.43
N PRO A 117 -13.80 21.25 20.42
CA PRO A 117 -14.89 21.72 21.27
C PRO A 117 -14.64 21.50 22.78
N LEU A 118 -13.65 20.68 23.17
CA LEU A 118 -13.22 20.51 24.56
C LEU A 118 -12.30 21.63 25.05
N GLY A 119 -12.06 22.66 24.23
CA GLY A 119 -11.29 23.84 24.60
C GLY A 119 -9.80 23.74 24.29
N VAL A 120 -9.36 22.75 23.51
CA VAL A 120 -7.97 22.66 23.07
C VAL A 120 -7.72 23.65 21.94
N ASP A 121 -6.69 24.50 22.11
CA ASP A 121 -6.33 25.53 21.12
C ASP A 121 -5.90 24.90 19.79
N PHE A 122 -6.53 25.33 18.69
CA PHE A 122 -6.19 24.90 17.33
C PHE A 122 -4.77 25.29 16.92
N ARG A 123 -4.15 26.27 17.60
CA ARG A 123 -2.75 26.64 17.42
C ARG A 123 -1.77 25.68 18.09
N ASN A 124 -2.27 24.74 18.89
CA ASN A 124 -1.41 23.72 19.50
C ASN A 124 -0.70 22.92 18.38
N PRO A 125 0.64 22.89 18.36
CA PRO A 125 1.39 22.20 17.31
C PRO A 125 1.06 20.69 17.24
N ILE A 126 0.64 20.09 18.36
CA ILE A 126 0.18 18.69 18.40
C ILE A 126 -1.11 18.53 17.61
N ILE A 127 -2.08 19.44 17.77
CA ILE A 127 -3.34 19.41 17.00
C ILE A 127 -3.07 19.64 15.52
N ILE A 128 -2.25 20.64 15.18
CA ILE A 128 -1.88 20.89 13.78
C ILE A 128 -1.20 19.66 13.17
N GLY A 129 -0.31 19.01 13.93
CA GLY A 129 0.35 17.77 13.54
C GLY A 129 -0.64 16.64 13.26
N LEU A 130 -1.61 16.43 14.15
CA LEU A 130 -2.58 15.34 14.05
C LEU A 130 -3.69 15.59 13.00
N VAL A 131 -4.15 16.83 12.86
CA VAL A 131 -5.31 17.19 12.04
C VAL A 131 -4.93 17.61 10.61
N ILE A 132 -3.73 18.17 10.41
CA ILE A 132 -3.32 18.67 9.09
C ILE A 132 -2.17 17.85 8.53
N ILE A 133 -1.06 17.77 9.28
CA ILE A 133 0.18 17.15 8.76
C ILE A 133 0.00 15.65 8.57
N ASN A 134 -0.54 14.96 9.58
CA ASN A 134 -0.76 13.52 9.55
C ASN A 134 -1.66 13.09 8.36
N PRO A 135 -2.85 13.66 8.13
CA PRO A 135 -3.66 13.27 6.99
C PRO A 135 -3.00 13.55 5.64
N CYS A 136 -2.27 14.65 5.51
CA CYS A 136 -1.48 14.93 4.31
C CYS A 136 -0.39 13.88 4.07
N CYS A 137 0.38 13.53 5.11
CA CYS A 137 1.47 12.55 5.02
C CYS A 137 0.95 11.15 4.68
N VAL A 138 -0.11 10.70 5.36
CA VAL A 138 -0.69 9.37 5.10
C VAL A 138 -1.39 9.35 3.75
N GLY A 139 -2.12 10.41 3.38
CA GLY A 139 -2.70 10.54 2.04
C GLY A 139 -1.65 10.45 0.95
N PHE A 140 -0.50 11.12 1.12
CA PHE A 140 0.63 11.05 0.19
C PHE A 140 1.28 9.66 0.17
N ALA A 141 1.48 9.02 1.32
CA ALA A 141 2.03 7.66 1.41
C ALA A 141 1.12 6.63 0.72
N VAL A 142 -0.20 6.72 0.94
CA VAL A 142 -1.20 5.91 0.25
C VAL A 142 -1.12 6.17 -1.25
N TRP A 143 -1.11 7.43 -1.68
CA TRP A 143 -0.99 7.79 -3.09
C TRP A 143 0.26 7.19 -3.76
N LEU A 144 1.42 7.28 -3.11
CA LEU A 144 2.67 6.66 -3.59
C LEU A 144 2.58 5.13 -3.63
N GLY A 145 1.95 4.51 -2.63
CA GLY A 145 1.72 3.07 -2.59
C GLY A 145 0.86 2.59 -3.77
N LEU A 146 -0.21 3.33 -4.07
CA LEU A 146 -1.09 3.10 -5.21
C LEU A 146 -0.36 3.30 -6.55
N LEU A 147 0.49 4.33 -6.67
CA LEU A 147 1.31 4.55 -7.86
C LEU A 147 2.31 3.41 -8.10
N ARG A 148 2.98 2.93 -7.04
CA ARG A 148 3.90 1.79 -7.14
C ARG A 148 3.18 0.51 -7.55
N ALA A 149 1.98 0.26 -7.03
CA ALA A 149 1.17 -0.88 -7.44
C ALA A 149 0.81 -0.79 -8.93
N LYS A 150 0.39 0.39 -9.40
CA LYS A 150 0.10 0.62 -10.82
C LYS A 150 1.32 0.40 -11.71
N TRP A 151 2.50 0.91 -11.33
CA TRP A 151 3.72 0.70 -12.12
C TRP A 151 4.08 -0.76 -12.27
N ARG A 152 4.01 -1.55 -11.19
CA ARG A 152 4.25 -2.99 -11.24
C ARG A 152 3.28 -3.71 -12.19
N LEU A 153 2.01 -3.30 -12.17
CA LEU A 153 1.00 -3.87 -13.05
C LEU A 153 1.25 -3.53 -14.52
N MET A 154 1.65 -2.29 -14.82
CA MET A 154 1.99 -1.89 -16.19
C MET A 154 3.21 -2.67 -16.71
N GLU A 155 4.23 -2.85 -15.88
CA GLU A 155 5.41 -3.64 -16.22
C GLU A 155 5.06 -5.10 -16.53
N GLN A 156 4.16 -5.72 -15.74
CA GLN A 156 3.66 -7.07 -16.00
C GLN A 156 2.92 -7.16 -17.34
N LEU A 157 2.04 -6.21 -17.64
CA LEU A 157 1.29 -6.20 -18.91
C LEU A 157 2.20 -5.99 -20.13
N ASP A 158 3.24 -5.16 -20.00
CA ASP A 158 4.19 -4.97 -21.09
C ASP A 158 5.02 -6.23 -21.34
N LEU A 159 5.38 -6.98 -20.29
CA LEU A 159 6.02 -8.29 -20.41
C LEU A 159 5.11 -9.32 -21.07
N GLU A 160 3.82 -9.37 -20.70
CA GLU A 160 2.85 -10.28 -21.33
C GLU A 160 2.63 -9.97 -22.81
N ARG A 161 2.54 -8.68 -23.16
CA ARG A 161 2.42 -8.23 -24.56
C ARG A 161 3.68 -8.58 -25.36
N ALA A 162 4.86 -8.46 -24.76
CA ALA A 162 6.11 -8.85 -25.40
C ALA A 162 6.18 -10.36 -25.62
N ALA A 163 5.79 -11.16 -24.62
CA ALA A 163 5.72 -12.62 -24.73
C ALA A 163 4.72 -13.05 -25.81
N THR A 164 3.53 -12.44 -25.86
CA THR A 164 2.51 -12.73 -26.87
C THR A 164 3.01 -12.46 -28.27
N ARG A 165 3.65 -11.30 -28.51
CA ARG A 165 4.27 -10.97 -29.81
C ARG A 165 5.34 -11.98 -30.19
N TYR A 166 6.17 -12.41 -29.24
CA TYR A 166 7.21 -13.41 -29.49
C TYR A 166 6.62 -14.76 -29.93
N PHE A 167 5.58 -15.25 -29.26
CA PHE A 167 4.89 -16.49 -29.63
C PHE A 167 4.21 -16.39 -31.00
N GLU A 168 3.61 -15.24 -31.31
CA GLU A 168 2.99 -15.00 -32.60
C GLU A 168 4.03 -15.02 -33.74
N HIS A 169 5.18 -14.36 -33.53
CA HIS A 169 6.31 -14.44 -34.47
C HIS A 169 6.83 -15.87 -34.66
N GLN A 170 6.99 -16.65 -33.59
CA GLN A 170 7.39 -18.06 -33.71
C GLN A 170 6.35 -18.90 -34.46
N ARG A 171 5.05 -18.67 -34.22
CA ARG A 171 3.97 -19.39 -34.89
C ARG A 171 3.97 -19.12 -36.39
N VAL A 172 4.11 -17.85 -36.79
CA VAL A 172 4.20 -17.46 -38.21
C VAL A 172 5.44 -18.07 -38.86
N ALA A 173 6.60 -18.05 -38.18
CA ALA A 173 7.82 -18.66 -38.69
C ALA A 173 7.68 -20.19 -38.92
N ARG A 174 7.02 -20.91 -38.01
CA ARG A 174 6.76 -22.36 -38.17
C ARG A 174 5.78 -22.66 -39.31
N MET A 175 4.76 -21.83 -39.49
CA MET A 175 3.81 -22.00 -40.61
C MET A 175 4.48 -21.72 -41.96
N GLY A 176 5.37 -20.73 -42.04
CA GLY A 176 6.17 -20.45 -43.23
C GLY A 176 7.17 -21.57 -43.58
N ALA A 177 7.80 -22.20 -42.58
CA ALA A 177 8.69 -23.34 -42.80
C ALA A 177 7.96 -24.60 -43.29
N SER A 178 6.65 -24.72 -43.03
CA SER A 178 5.84 -25.86 -43.47
C SER A 178 5.31 -25.72 -44.91
N SER A 179 5.26 -24.49 -45.46
CA SER A 179 4.81 -24.22 -46.82
C SER A 179 5.93 -24.16 -47.86
N GLN A 180 7.19 -23.97 -47.43
CA GLN A 180 8.36 -24.21 -48.29
C GLN A 180 8.60 -25.72 -48.45
N GLY A 181 7.80 -26.32 -49.32
CA GLY A 181 8.25 -27.34 -50.25
C GLY A 181 8.94 -28.55 -49.63
N ARG A 182 8.14 -29.58 -49.31
CA ARG A 182 8.53 -30.94 -49.67
C ARG A 182 8.51 -31.04 -51.20
N VAL A 183 9.43 -30.35 -51.89
CA VAL A 183 9.74 -30.59 -53.29
C VAL A 183 10.46 -31.93 -53.29
N LEU A 184 9.67 -33.00 -53.39
CA LEU A 184 10.20 -34.31 -53.70
C LEU A 184 10.97 -34.16 -55.02
N PRO A 185 12.24 -34.59 -55.09
CA PRO A 185 12.98 -34.57 -56.34
C PRO A 185 12.22 -35.43 -57.35
N SER A 186 11.54 -34.77 -58.27
CA SER A 186 10.98 -35.38 -59.46
C SER A 186 12.14 -35.98 -60.23
N LYS A 187 12.22 -37.31 -60.27
CA LYS A 187 13.12 -38.05 -61.16
C LYS A 187 12.63 -37.84 -62.60
N THR A 188 12.91 -36.69 -63.19
CA THR A 188 12.81 -36.52 -64.64
C THR A 188 14.00 -37.22 -65.27
N LYS A 189 13.71 -38.39 -65.86
CA LYS A 189 14.58 -39.04 -66.84
C LYS A 189 14.68 -38.15 -68.08
N GLU A 190 15.90 -38.12 -68.61
CA GLU A 190 16.25 -37.87 -70.02
C GLU A 190 16.11 -36.44 -70.55
N GLY A 191 17.25 -35.73 -70.55
CA GLY A 191 17.51 -34.63 -71.47
C GLY A 191 18.38 -35.13 -72.62
N HIS A 192 17.80 -35.22 -73.82
CA HIS A 192 18.54 -35.18 -75.08
C HIS A 192 18.92 -33.72 -75.36
N VAL A 193 20.22 -33.47 -75.56
CA VAL A 193 20.76 -32.20 -76.06
C VAL A 193 20.60 -32.18 -77.58
N LEU A 194 19.83 -31.22 -78.09
CA LEU A 194 19.76 -30.89 -79.52
C LEU A 194 20.14 -29.40 -79.64
N LEU A 195 21.39 -29.17 -80.07
CA LEU A 195 21.90 -27.87 -80.50
C LEU A 195 21.42 -27.63 -81.93
N VAL A 196 20.70 -26.51 -82.13
CA VAL A 196 20.48 -25.87 -83.44
C VAL A 196 21.43 -24.70 -83.54
#